data_AF-A0A3M0I995-F1
#
_entry.id   AF-A0A3M0I995-F1
#
_cell.length_a   1.000
_cell.length_b   1.000
_cell.length_c   1.000
_cell.angle_alpha   90.00
_cell.angle_beta   90.00
_cell.angle_gamma   90.00
#
_symmetry.space_group_name_H-M   'P 1'
#
loop_
_entity.id
_entity.type
_entity.pdbx_description
1 polymer ?
#
loop_
_entity_poly.entity_id
_entity_poly.type
_entity_poly.pdbx_seq_one_letter_code
_entity_poly.pdbx_strand_id
1 'polypeptide(L)'
;MESLARWRGRHPRLMDVLLVVLVAAPPVIRDQPGWRPVWVQITVHAALVLPLLWRRRHPVPVAALVTAAFWAQYLGDVWGREPGRGALAMATVFYTLSVRGLRRAAAVTAACAGACVLLWTPGWVTDYPRAGTGGNAWLTPLSVVLWLAGAWILGAYVRARRAYLAEFARRADLAESRRLALARAAVAEERARIAREIHDVLAHGVTVMVLNAEGARLARATDPTAPDRALSAIGSTGRAALLELRQLLDVLRADDGPAGAPDAPRTGELHDTHGEFTARGPTLDDLRPLVDRLHADSCLELTGERDGVSAAVAEQTYRIVQEALTNVVKHASPDAATRVRIDLGTPGPERRVRIRVDNAAGTGTAPPALPASAGRGLVGMRERAALYGGTVEAGPLPGGGYRVAATLWLTTGPLAAAPR
;
A
#
# COMPACT_ATOMS: atom_id res chain seq x y z
N MET A 1 17.73 13.33 15.72
CA MET A 1 16.92 14.56 15.99
C MET A 1 15.43 14.28 16.26
N GLU A 2 14.80 13.31 15.61
CA GLU A 2 13.38 12.98 15.84
C GLU A 2 13.05 12.45 17.24
N SER A 3 13.98 11.77 17.90
CA SER A 3 13.80 11.25 19.27
C SER A 3 13.67 12.38 20.30
N LEU A 4 14.50 13.42 20.18
CA LEU A 4 14.47 14.61 21.03
C LEU A 4 13.19 15.42 20.85
N ALA A 5 12.69 15.59 19.61
CA ALA A 5 11.45 16.31 19.36
C ALA A 5 10.22 15.56 19.91
N ARG A 6 10.17 14.23 19.74
CA ARG A 6 9.11 13.36 20.29
C ARG A 6 9.14 13.31 21.81
N TRP A 7 10.32 13.23 22.42
CA TRP A 7 10.49 13.25 23.88
C TRP A 7 10.10 14.61 24.49
N ARG A 8 10.48 15.72 23.85
CA ARG A 8 10.11 17.08 24.26
C ARG A 8 8.61 17.34 24.20
N GLY A 9 7.90 16.67 23.30
CA GLY A 9 6.43 16.69 23.23
C GLY A 9 5.75 15.91 24.38
N ARG A 10 6.36 14.81 24.83
CA ARG A 10 5.82 13.94 25.90
C ARG A 10 6.02 14.48 27.31
N HIS A 11 7.09 15.24 27.57
CA HIS A 11 7.40 15.77 28.92
C HIS A 11 7.48 17.30 28.97
N PRO A 12 6.36 18.02 28.71
CA PRO A 12 6.35 19.48 28.69
C PRO A 12 6.74 20.11 30.03
N ARG A 13 6.35 19.48 31.15
CA ARG A 13 6.67 19.95 32.51
C ARG A 13 8.16 19.82 32.84
N LEU A 14 8.81 18.73 32.41
CA LEU A 14 10.23 18.50 32.65
C LEU A 14 11.10 19.54 31.92
N MET A 15 10.69 19.95 30.72
CA MET A 15 11.33 21.05 29.99
C MET A 15 11.12 22.42 30.64
N ASP A 16 9.98 22.63 31.29
CA ASP A 16 9.75 23.88 32.02
C ASP A 16 10.56 23.92 33.31
N VAL A 17 10.71 22.79 34.01
CA VAL A 17 11.59 22.64 35.17
C VAL A 17 13.06 22.82 34.77
N LEU A 18 13.51 22.20 33.68
CA LEU A 18 14.89 22.37 33.19
C LEU A 18 15.18 23.82 32.81
N LEU A 19 14.21 24.50 32.18
CA LEU A 19 14.36 25.93 31.88
C LEU A 19 14.40 26.77 33.16
N VAL A 20 13.54 26.47 34.14
CA VAL A 20 13.55 27.12 35.45
C VAL A 20 14.89 26.94 36.15
N VAL A 21 15.44 25.72 36.15
CA VAL A 21 16.77 25.43 36.70
C VAL A 21 17.86 26.20 35.95
N LEU A 22 17.81 26.25 34.62
CA LEU A 22 18.75 27.02 33.81
C LEU A 22 18.67 28.54 34.07
N VAL A 23 17.46 29.08 34.25
CA VAL A 23 17.22 30.50 34.55
C VAL A 23 17.55 30.83 36.01
N ALA A 24 17.45 29.86 36.92
CA ALA A 24 17.80 29.99 38.35
C ALA A 24 19.30 29.81 38.63
N ALA A 25 20.04 29.14 37.74
CA ALA A 25 21.45 28.83 37.92
C ALA A 25 22.38 30.07 38.09
N PRO A 26 22.08 31.25 37.53
CA PRO A 26 22.81 32.49 37.81
C PRO A 26 21.92 33.43 38.65
N PRO A 27 22.00 33.35 39.99
CA PRO A 27 22.94 34.25 40.65
C PRO A 27 23.61 33.63 41.88
N VAL A 28 24.87 34.00 42.12
CA VAL A 28 25.49 33.85 43.45
C VAL A 28 24.72 34.78 44.40
N ILE A 29 23.75 34.21 45.13
CA ILE A 29 23.07 34.89 46.25
C ILE A 29 24.05 34.83 47.42
N ARG A 30 24.55 35.99 47.81
CA ARG A 30 25.51 36.13 48.90
C ARG A 30 25.32 37.48 49.56
N ASP A 31 25.79 37.58 50.79
CA ASP A 31 25.84 38.86 51.47
C ASP A 31 26.99 39.71 50.89
N GLN A 32 26.69 40.94 50.47
CA GLN A 32 27.68 41.89 49.96
C GLN A 32 27.35 43.31 50.45
N PRO A 33 28.38 44.13 50.72
CA PRO A 33 28.19 45.54 51.04
C PRO A 33 27.38 46.26 49.96
N GLY A 34 26.32 46.97 50.36
CA GLY A 34 25.43 47.69 49.45
C GLY A 34 24.28 46.85 48.86
N TRP A 35 24.20 45.55 49.16
CA TRP A 35 23.07 44.71 48.75
C TRP A 35 22.01 44.63 49.85
N ARG A 36 20.79 44.24 49.46
CA ARG A 36 19.72 43.96 50.42
C ARG A 36 19.95 42.59 51.09
N PRO A 37 19.35 42.36 52.27
CA PRO A 37 19.45 41.07 52.96
C PRO A 37 19.12 39.87 52.07
N VAL A 38 19.79 38.75 52.32
CA VAL A 38 19.67 37.52 51.50
C VAL A 38 18.21 37.07 51.31
N TRP A 39 17.36 37.20 52.32
CA TRP A 39 15.94 36.83 52.21
C TRP A 39 15.17 37.69 51.20
N VAL A 40 15.51 38.98 51.05
CA VAL A 40 14.95 39.87 50.01
C VAL A 40 15.39 39.41 48.62
N GLN A 41 16.68 39.09 48.48
CA GLN A 41 17.26 38.60 47.23
C GLN A 41 16.57 37.29 46.77
N ILE A 42 16.40 36.33 47.68
CA ILE A 42 15.72 35.05 47.40
C ILE A 42 14.26 35.30 46.99
N THR A 43 13.55 36.18 47.71
CA THR A 43 12.14 36.47 47.44
C THR A 43 11.93 37.06 46.04
N VAL A 44 12.75 38.04 45.67
CA VAL A 44 12.67 38.68 44.35
C VAL A 44 13.11 37.72 43.24
N HIS A 45 14.13 36.90 43.48
CA HIS A 45 14.54 35.88 42.50
C HIS A 45 13.47 34.80 42.31
N ALA A 46 12.85 34.33 43.40
CA ALA A 46 11.73 33.40 43.34
C ALA A 46 10.54 33.99 42.55
N ALA A 47 10.26 35.29 42.71
CA ALA A 47 9.24 35.99 41.94
C ALA A 47 9.56 36.12 40.44
N LEU A 48 10.84 36.11 40.05
CA LEU A 48 11.27 36.09 38.64
C LEU A 48 11.14 34.70 38.00
N VAL A 49 11.36 33.63 38.77
CA VAL A 49 11.55 32.28 38.22
C VAL A 49 10.33 31.38 38.43
N LEU A 50 9.75 31.31 39.63
CA LEU A 50 8.64 30.39 39.93
C LEU A 50 7.44 30.60 39.00
N PRO A 51 7.02 31.84 38.66
CA PRO A 51 5.91 32.06 37.74
C PRO A 51 6.10 31.40 36.36
N LEU A 52 7.34 31.17 35.93
CA LEU A 52 7.65 30.56 34.63
C LEU A 52 7.15 29.12 34.51
N LEU A 53 6.85 28.42 35.62
CA LEU A 53 6.20 27.11 35.62
C LEU A 53 4.77 27.18 35.09
N TRP A 54 4.08 28.31 35.31
CA TRP A 54 2.72 28.54 34.84
C TRP A 54 2.66 29.29 33.51
N ARG A 55 3.81 29.61 32.88
CA ARG A 55 3.87 30.39 31.62
C ARG A 55 3.06 29.74 30.50
N ARG A 56 2.91 28.40 30.53
CA ARG A 56 2.09 27.66 29.56
C ARG A 56 0.59 27.71 29.84
N ARG A 57 0.12 27.99 31.05
CA ARG A 57 -1.33 28.09 31.33
C ARG A 57 -1.80 29.53 31.34
N HIS A 58 -1.02 30.42 31.96
CA HIS A 58 -1.39 31.82 32.18
C HIS A 58 -0.27 32.76 31.69
N PRO A 59 -0.05 32.87 30.36
CA PRO A 59 1.10 33.59 29.82
C PRO A 59 1.08 35.10 30.14
N VAL A 60 -0.10 35.74 30.15
CA VAL A 60 -0.22 37.18 30.41
C VAL A 60 -0.03 37.53 31.90
N PRO A 61 -0.70 36.84 32.85
CA PRO A 61 -0.44 37.07 34.28
C PRO A 61 1.01 36.78 34.68
N VAL A 62 1.59 35.70 34.15
CA VAL A 62 3.00 35.38 34.39
C VAL A 62 3.92 36.47 33.84
N ALA A 63 3.62 37.00 32.65
CA ALA A 63 4.39 38.11 32.09
C ALA A 63 4.32 39.34 33.00
N ALA A 64 3.12 39.75 33.42
CA ALA A 64 2.94 40.89 34.30
C ALA A 64 3.69 40.72 35.63
N LEU A 65 3.63 39.53 36.24
CA LEU A 65 4.31 39.24 37.51
C LEU A 65 5.83 39.27 37.36
N VAL A 66 6.38 38.64 36.31
CA VAL A 66 7.84 38.64 36.05
C VAL A 66 8.32 40.04 35.69
N THR A 67 7.55 40.83 34.94
CA THR A 67 7.87 42.24 34.66
C THR A 67 7.82 43.08 35.93
N ALA A 68 6.83 42.89 36.80
CA ALA A 68 6.77 43.58 38.08
C ALA A 68 7.96 43.23 38.99
N ALA A 69 8.33 41.95 39.07
CA ALA A 69 9.51 41.49 39.82
C ALA A 69 10.82 42.06 39.22
N PHE A 70 10.89 42.18 37.88
CA PHE A 70 12.02 42.80 37.18
C PHE A 70 12.14 44.30 37.48
N TRP A 71 11.04 45.02 37.67
CA TRP A 71 11.07 46.40 38.16
C TRP A 71 11.45 46.47 39.63
N ALA A 72 10.87 45.61 40.48
CA ALA A 72 11.10 45.59 41.92
C ALA A 72 12.57 45.36 42.29
N GLN A 73 13.31 44.53 41.55
CA GLN A 73 14.74 44.33 41.81
C GLN A 73 15.57 45.60 41.64
N TYR A 74 15.24 46.44 40.66
CA TYR A 74 15.98 47.67 40.39
C TYR A 74 15.52 48.79 41.34
N LEU A 75 14.21 48.97 41.53
CA LEU A 75 13.68 49.96 42.48
C LEU A 75 14.13 49.69 43.93
N GLY A 76 14.24 48.41 44.31
CA GLY A 76 14.69 48.01 45.64
C GLY A 76 16.21 48.04 45.84
N ASP A 77 16.98 48.33 44.78
CA ASP A 77 18.44 48.20 44.73
C ASP A 77 18.91 46.85 45.31
N VAL A 78 18.18 45.77 44.99
CA VAL A 78 18.28 44.47 45.68
C VAL A 78 19.69 43.88 45.61
N TRP A 79 20.35 44.05 44.46
CA TRP A 79 21.72 43.61 44.18
C TRP A 79 22.64 44.76 43.82
N GLY A 80 22.47 45.94 44.45
CA GLY A 80 23.37 47.08 44.24
C GLY A 80 23.45 47.53 42.77
N ARG A 81 22.31 47.48 42.06
CA ARG A 81 22.17 47.82 40.63
C ARG A 81 22.95 46.95 39.65
N GLU A 82 23.40 45.75 40.06
CA GLU A 82 24.00 44.80 39.13
C GLU A 82 23.05 44.48 37.96
N PRO A 83 23.50 44.69 36.71
CA PRO A 83 22.72 44.49 35.51
C PRO A 83 22.60 43.02 35.13
N GLY A 84 21.61 42.72 34.30
CA GLY A 84 21.43 41.39 33.70
C GLY A 84 20.75 40.37 34.60
N ARG A 85 20.62 40.63 35.91
CA ARG A 85 19.78 39.81 36.81
C ARG A 85 18.32 39.88 36.33
N GLY A 86 17.70 38.71 36.13
CA GLY A 86 16.33 38.60 35.60
C GLY A 86 16.18 38.74 34.08
N ALA A 87 17.24 39.05 33.32
CA ALA A 87 17.16 39.18 31.86
C ALA A 87 16.72 37.87 31.17
N LEU A 88 17.20 36.72 31.64
CA LEU A 88 16.79 35.41 31.11
C LEU A 88 15.32 35.08 31.41
N ALA A 89 14.82 35.47 32.59
CA ALA A 89 13.40 35.31 32.93
C ALA A 89 12.53 36.18 32.02
N MET A 90 12.94 37.43 31.79
CA MET A 90 12.27 38.34 30.87
C MET A 90 12.29 37.81 29.42
N ALA A 91 13.45 37.37 28.93
CA ALA A 91 13.59 36.79 27.60
C ALA A 91 12.71 35.54 27.42
N THR A 92 12.59 34.71 28.47
CA THR A 92 11.72 33.51 28.48
C THR A 92 10.24 33.86 28.36
N VAL A 93 9.78 34.85 29.12
CA VAL A 93 8.40 35.36 29.04
C VAL A 93 8.14 35.93 27.66
N PHE A 94 9.04 36.77 27.16
CA PHE A 94 8.90 37.43 25.86
C PHE A 94 8.88 36.42 24.70
N TYR A 95 9.75 35.41 24.74
CA TYR A 95 9.71 34.27 23.84
C TYR A 95 8.35 33.55 23.91
N THR A 96 7.83 33.30 25.11
CA THR A 96 6.55 32.59 25.30
C THR A 96 5.38 33.37 24.71
N LEU A 97 5.31 34.68 24.94
CA LEU A 97 4.30 35.56 24.34
C LEU A 97 4.43 35.61 22.81
N SER A 98 5.67 35.65 22.31
CA SER A 98 6.00 35.66 20.88
C SER A 98 5.70 34.34 20.18
N VAL A 99 5.87 33.19 20.81
CA VAL A 99 5.43 31.91 20.22
C VAL A 99 3.91 31.81 20.17
N ARG A 100 3.21 32.42 21.14
CA ARG A 100 1.75 32.32 21.29
C ARG A 100 0.90 33.24 20.45
N GLY A 101 1.48 34.24 19.77
CA GLY A 101 0.64 35.18 19.03
C GLY A 101 0.16 36.38 19.82
N LEU A 102 0.52 36.51 21.09
CA LEU A 102 0.03 37.56 21.98
C LEU A 102 0.78 38.88 21.74
N ARG A 103 0.61 39.47 20.54
CA ARG A 103 1.38 40.64 20.06
C ARG A 103 1.28 41.85 21.00
N ARG A 104 0.08 42.16 21.50
CA ARG A 104 -0.14 43.28 22.44
C ARG A 104 0.61 43.07 23.75
N ALA A 105 0.45 41.90 24.37
CA ALA A 105 1.14 41.57 25.62
C ALA A 105 2.68 41.54 25.44
N ALA A 106 3.16 41.00 24.31
CA ALA A 106 4.58 41.01 23.97
C ALA A 106 5.11 42.45 23.84
N ALA A 107 4.41 43.31 23.08
CA ALA A 107 4.78 44.71 22.89
C ALA A 107 4.81 45.47 24.22
N VAL A 108 3.78 45.32 25.07
CA VAL A 108 3.74 45.93 26.41
C VAL A 108 4.90 45.43 27.28
N THR A 109 5.15 44.12 27.30
CA THR A 109 6.26 43.53 28.07
C THR A 109 7.62 44.07 27.61
N ALA A 110 7.84 44.15 26.29
CA ALA A 110 9.07 44.70 25.72
C ALA A 110 9.23 46.19 26.01
N ALA A 111 8.16 46.97 25.90
CA ALA A 111 8.16 48.40 26.22
C ALA A 111 8.47 48.64 27.70
N CYS A 112 7.83 47.89 28.62
CA CYS A 112 8.07 47.99 30.06
C CYS A 112 9.50 47.55 30.42
N ALA A 113 10.02 46.49 29.82
CA ALA A 113 11.40 46.05 30.03
C ALA A 113 12.41 47.07 29.48
N GLY A 114 12.16 47.62 28.29
CA GLY A 114 12.99 48.65 27.66
C GLY A 114 12.99 49.95 28.46
N ALA A 115 11.82 50.41 28.93
CA ALA A 115 11.69 51.58 29.79
C ALA A 115 12.47 51.41 31.10
N CYS A 116 12.41 50.23 31.71
CA CYS A 116 13.22 49.91 32.88
C CYS A 116 14.71 50.04 32.55
N VAL A 117 15.19 49.37 31.50
CA VAL A 117 16.61 49.42 31.09
C VAL A 117 17.07 50.85 30.84
N LEU A 118 16.29 51.65 30.09
CA LEU A 118 16.61 53.03 29.78
C LEU A 118 16.69 53.91 31.04
N LEU A 119 15.73 53.76 31.96
CA LEU A 119 15.69 54.52 33.21
C LEU A 119 16.94 54.31 34.08
N TRP A 120 17.47 53.07 34.12
CA TRP A 120 18.60 52.70 34.96
C TRP A 120 19.96 52.83 34.26
N THR A 121 19.97 53.08 32.94
CA THR A 121 21.21 53.23 32.15
C THR A 121 22.13 54.34 32.68
N PRO A 122 21.66 55.55 33.04
CA PRO A 122 22.53 56.59 33.58
C PRO A 122 23.25 56.17 34.86
N GLY A 123 22.55 55.48 35.79
CA GLY A 123 23.13 54.97 37.03
C GLY A 123 24.21 53.91 36.76
N TRP A 124 23.98 53.02 35.80
CA TRP A 124 25.02 52.07 35.39
C TRP A 124 26.24 52.77 34.80
N VAL A 125 26.06 53.78 33.96
CA VAL A 125 27.18 54.54 33.37
C VAL A 125 27.98 55.28 34.43
N THR A 126 27.35 55.80 35.48
CA THR A 126 28.05 56.54 36.55
C THR A 126 28.71 55.65 37.60
N ASP A 127 28.07 54.52 37.93
CA ASP A 127 28.46 53.70 39.08
C ASP A 127 29.44 52.56 38.70
N TYR A 128 29.35 52.03 37.47
CA TYR A 128 30.23 50.94 37.00
C TYR A 128 31.73 51.28 36.91
N PRO A 129 32.14 52.45 36.36
CA PRO A 129 33.56 52.79 36.27
C PRO A 129 34.26 52.87 37.63
N ARG A 130 33.50 53.10 38.72
CA ARG A 130 34.03 53.25 40.08
C ARG A 130 34.29 51.91 40.78
N ALA A 131 33.77 50.80 40.27
CA ALA A 131 33.89 49.46 40.86
C ALA A 131 35.16 48.68 40.42
N GLY A 132 36.10 49.31 39.70
CA GLY A 132 37.38 48.70 39.30
C GLY A 132 37.30 47.69 38.15
N THR A 133 36.10 47.31 37.70
CA THR A 133 35.88 46.54 36.46
C THR A 133 35.70 47.53 35.30
N GLY A 134 36.73 47.72 34.47
CA GLY A 134 36.74 48.62 33.29
C GLY A 134 35.81 48.20 32.13
N GLY A 135 34.61 47.72 32.44
CA GLY A 135 33.60 47.32 31.47
C GLY A 135 32.84 48.52 30.92
N ASN A 136 32.60 48.50 29.61
CA ASN A 136 31.89 49.55 28.88
C ASN A 136 30.39 49.50 29.26
N ALA A 137 29.89 50.47 30.03
CA ALA A 137 28.53 50.45 30.61
C ALA A 137 27.40 50.30 29.57
N TRP A 138 27.67 50.61 28.31
CA TRP A 138 26.76 50.42 27.16
C TRP A 138 26.55 48.95 26.76
N LEU A 139 27.42 48.03 27.17
CA LEU A 139 27.30 46.60 26.86
C LEU A 139 26.07 45.96 27.51
N THR A 140 25.68 46.43 28.69
CA THR A 140 24.50 45.96 29.41
C THR A 140 23.19 46.23 28.65
N PRO A 141 22.80 47.49 28.38
CA PRO A 141 21.54 47.76 27.68
C PRO A 141 21.54 47.13 26.29
N LEU A 142 22.70 47.11 25.61
CA LEU A 142 22.88 46.41 24.34
C LEU A 142 22.59 44.91 24.48
N SER A 143 23.15 44.23 25.49
CA SER A 143 22.91 42.80 25.71
C SER A 143 21.44 42.49 25.97
N VAL A 144 20.72 43.32 26.74
CA VAL A 144 19.28 43.12 27.01
C VAL A 144 18.47 43.28 25.73
N VAL A 145 18.78 44.30 24.92
CA VAL A 145 18.15 44.50 23.61
C VAL A 145 18.40 43.29 22.71
N LEU A 146 19.64 42.79 22.65
CA LEU A 146 19.99 41.60 21.86
C LEU A 146 19.27 40.34 22.35
N TRP A 147 19.14 40.13 23.66
CA TRP A 147 18.40 39.00 24.23
C TRP A 147 16.90 39.07 23.91
N LEU A 148 16.29 40.25 24.02
CA LEU A 148 14.89 40.45 23.66
C LEU A 148 14.68 40.25 22.15
N ALA A 149 15.54 40.85 21.31
CA ALA A 149 15.50 40.68 19.86
C ALA A 149 15.66 39.20 19.47
N GLY A 150 16.64 38.49 20.05
CA GLY A 150 16.84 37.07 19.83
C GLY A 150 15.63 36.22 20.25
N ALA A 151 15.03 36.51 21.41
CA ALA A 151 13.81 35.85 21.87
C ALA A 151 12.61 36.10 20.94
N TRP A 152 12.48 37.31 20.41
CA TRP A 152 11.45 37.65 19.42
C TRP A 152 11.65 36.94 18.09
N ILE A 153 12.86 37.01 17.52
CA ILE A 153 13.23 36.36 16.25
C ILE A 153 12.99 34.85 16.38
N LEU A 154 13.46 34.23 17.46
CA LEU A 154 13.27 32.80 17.70
C LEU A 154 11.79 32.46 17.88
N GLY A 155 11.03 33.29 18.60
CA GLY A 155 9.59 33.10 18.79
C GLY A 155 8.81 33.22 17.47
N ALA A 156 9.14 34.20 16.65
CA ALA A 156 8.57 34.42 15.32
C ALA A 156 8.91 33.28 14.36
N TYR A 157 10.18 32.83 14.34
CA TYR A 157 10.64 31.69 13.56
C TYR A 157 9.90 30.41 13.95
N VAL A 158 9.81 30.08 15.24
CA VAL A 158 9.09 28.89 15.72
C VAL A 158 7.61 28.96 15.35
N ARG A 159 7.00 30.14 15.45
CA ARG A 159 5.60 30.34 15.05
C ARG A 159 5.40 30.13 13.54
N ALA A 160 6.23 30.76 12.71
CA ALA A 160 6.19 30.62 11.26
C ALA A 160 6.42 29.18 10.83
N ARG A 161 7.41 28.50 11.44
CA ARG A 161 7.69 27.09 11.19
C ARG A 161 6.53 26.17 11.56
N ARG A 162 5.85 26.41 12.69
CA ARG A 162 4.64 25.65 13.05
C ARG A 162 3.50 25.86 12.06
N ALA A 163 3.28 27.09 11.62
CA ALA A 163 2.26 27.40 10.62
C ALA A 163 2.58 26.73 9.27
N TYR A 164 3.84 26.79 8.83
CA TYR A 164 4.30 26.13 7.61
C TYR A 164 4.13 24.61 7.66
N LEU A 165 4.52 23.97 8.77
CA LEU A 165 4.35 22.52 8.94
C LEU A 165 2.87 22.10 8.99
N ALA A 166 2.03 22.89 9.64
CA ALA A 166 0.59 22.64 9.67
C ALA A 166 -0.03 22.75 8.26
N GLU A 167 0.40 23.74 7.48
CA GLU A 167 -0.04 23.89 6.10
C GLU A 167 0.45 22.73 5.21
N PHE A 168 1.69 22.29 5.39
CA PHE A 168 2.23 21.15 4.66
C PHE A 168 1.46 19.85 4.97
N ALA A 169 1.18 19.58 6.24
CA ALA A 169 0.37 18.44 6.67
C ALA A 169 -1.04 18.50 6.03
N ARG A 170 -1.70 19.67 6.09
CA ARG A 170 -3.01 19.87 5.46
C ARG A 170 -3.00 19.59 3.96
N ARG A 171 -1.95 20.00 3.25
CA ARG A 171 -1.81 19.74 1.81
C ARG A 171 -1.57 18.26 1.51
N ALA A 172 -0.80 17.56 2.34
CA ALA A 172 -0.58 16.13 2.20
C ALA A 172 -1.90 15.35 2.38
N ASP A 173 -2.69 15.68 3.42
CA ASP A 173 -3.98 15.04 3.67
C ASP A 173 -4.98 15.26 2.51
N LEU A 174 -5.00 16.48 1.95
CA LEU A 174 -5.82 16.79 0.77
C LEU A 174 -5.37 16.06 -0.49
N ALA A 175 -4.06 15.91 -0.69
CA ALA A 175 -3.51 15.18 -1.83
C ALA A 175 -3.87 13.69 -1.77
N GLU A 176 -3.75 13.07 -0.59
CA GLU A 176 -4.12 11.66 -0.40
C GLU A 176 -5.63 11.45 -0.58
N SER A 177 -6.45 12.36 -0.03
CA SER A 177 -7.91 12.31 -0.23
C SER A 177 -8.31 12.41 -1.70
N ARG A 178 -7.65 13.29 -2.46
CA ARG A 178 -7.86 13.43 -3.92
C ARG A 178 -7.43 12.19 -4.68
N ARG A 179 -6.29 11.59 -4.33
CA ARG A 179 -5.80 10.36 -4.95
C ARG A 179 -6.80 9.22 -4.78
N LEU A 180 -7.34 9.05 -3.57
CA LEU A 180 -8.37 8.03 -3.29
C LEU A 180 -9.67 8.31 -4.05
N ALA A 181 -10.08 9.58 -4.17
CA ALA A 181 -11.26 9.95 -4.95
C ALA A 181 -11.09 9.64 -6.45
N LEU A 182 -9.92 10.00 -7.02
CA LEU A 182 -9.60 9.70 -8.42
C LEU A 182 -9.52 8.20 -8.68
N ALA A 183 -8.93 7.42 -7.78
CA ALA A 183 -8.88 5.97 -7.91
C ALA A 183 -10.29 5.35 -7.93
N ARG A 184 -11.19 5.80 -7.04
CA ARG A 184 -12.59 5.34 -7.04
C ARG A 184 -13.34 5.75 -8.30
N ALA A 185 -13.11 6.97 -8.79
CA ALA A 185 -13.72 7.46 -10.03
C ALA A 185 -13.25 6.62 -11.23
N ALA A 186 -11.95 6.33 -11.33
CA ALA A 186 -11.39 5.48 -12.39
C ALA A 186 -11.98 4.07 -12.37
N VAL A 187 -12.12 3.44 -11.20
CA VAL A 187 -12.77 2.12 -11.07
C VAL A 187 -14.24 2.18 -11.49
N ALA A 188 -14.97 3.24 -11.12
CA ALA A 188 -16.37 3.41 -11.52
C ALA A 188 -16.52 3.63 -13.03
N GLU A 189 -15.63 4.42 -13.64
CA GLU A 189 -15.60 4.64 -15.08
C GLU A 189 -15.31 3.36 -15.85
N GLU A 190 -14.35 2.55 -15.39
CA GLU A 190 -14.03 1.27 -15.99
C GLU A 190 -15.22 0.29 -15.90
N ARG A 191 -15.86 0.20 -14.72
CA ARG A 191 -17.09 -0.60 -14.56
C ARG A 191 -18.21 -0.16 -15.50
N ALA A 192 -18.38 1.15 -15.70
CA ALA A 192 -19.37 1.68 -16.63
C ALA A 192 -19.00 1.44 -18.11
N ARG A 193 -17.71 1.35 -18.43
CA ARG A 193 -17.23 0.94 -19.76
C ARG A 193 -17.53 -0.53 -20.01
N ILE A 194 -17.14 -1.41 -19.10
CA ILE A 194 -17.39 -2.86 -19.16
C ILE A 194 -18.90 -3.14 -19.30
N ALA A 195 -19.73 -2.47 -18.49
CA ALA A 195 -21.18 -2.66 -18.56
C ALA A 195 -21.77 -2.29 -19.94
N ARG A 196 -21.25 -1.24 -20.57
CA ARG A 196 -21.66 -0.85 -21.94
C ARG A 196 -21.22 -1.86 -22.97
N GLU A 197 -19.98 -2.34 -22.89
CA GLU A 197 -19.45 -3.34 -23.82
C GLU A 197 -20.23 -4.66 -23.74
N ILE A 198 -20.55 -5.11 -22.52
CA ILE A 198 -21.46 -6.26 -22.31
C ILE A 198 -22.85 -5.99 -22.89
N HIS A 199 -23.40 -4.80 -22.67
CA HIS A 199 -24.72 -4.44 -23.19
C HIS A 199 -24.74 -4.43 -24.72
N ASP A 200 -23.70 -3.92 -25.38
CA ASP A 200 -23.61 -3.85 -26.83
C ASP A 200 -23.55 -5.26 -27.47
N VAL A 201 -22.74 -6.16 -26.91
CA VAL A 201 -22.67 -7.57 -27.35
C VAL A 201 -24.03 -8.26 -27.19
N LEU A 202 -24.68 -8.09 -26.04
CA LEU A 202 -25.99 -8.67 -25.77
C LEU A 202 -27.08 -8.09 -26.69
N ALA A 203 -27.14 -6.77 -26.83
CA ALA A 203 -28.14 -6.08 -27.62
C ALA A 203 -28.02 -6.48 -29.11
N HIS A 204 -26.80 -6.55 -29.63
CA HIS A 204 -26.56 -6.99 -31.00
C HIS A 204 -27.00 -8.45 -31.21
N GLY A 205 -26.57 -9.37 -30.32
CA GLY A 205 -26.95 -10.78 -30.39
C GLY A 205 -28.46 -11.00 -30.35
N VAL A 206 -29.16 -10.35 -29.41
CA VAL A 206 -30.63 -10.43 -29.28
C VAL A 206 -31.31 -9.87 -30.53
N THR A 207 -30.84 -8.75 -31.07
CA THR A 207 -31.41 -8.15 -32.29
C THR A 207 -31.31 -9.11 -33.48
N VAL A 208 -30.16 -9.75 -33.68
CA VAL A 208 -29.97 -10.75 -34.74
C VAL A 208 -30.86 -11.97 -34.54
N MET A 209 -31.04 -12.43 -33.30
CA MET A 209 -31.95 -13.54 -33.00
C MET A 209 -33.41 -13.20 -33.32
N VAL A 210 -33.87 -12.01 -32.93
CA VAL A 210 -35.24 -11.52 -33.21
C VAL A 210 -35.46 -11.40 -34.72
N LEU A 211 -34.51 -10.82 -35.46
CA LEU A 211 -34.59 -10.70 -36.92
C LEU A 211 -34.66 -12.08 -37.61
N ASN A 212 -33.87 -13.06 -37.17
CA ASN A 212 -33.92 -14.43 -37.70
C ASN A 212 -35.27 -15.10 -37.41
N ALA A 213 -35.81 -14.93 -36.19
CA ALA A 213 -37.11 -15.47 -35.81
C ALA A 213 -38.26 -14.86 -36.63
N GLU A 214 -38.26 -13.54 -36.81
CA GLU A 214 -39.26 -12.82 -37.62
C GLU A 214 -39.15 -13.18 -39.11
N GLY A 215 -37.93 -13.25 -39.65
CA GLY A 215 -37.68 -13.67 -41.03
C GLY A 215 -38.18 -15.07 -41.33
N ALA A 216 -37.97 -16.02 -40.40
CA ALA A 216 -38.49 -17.38 -40.53
C ALA A 216 -40.02 -17.43 -40.48
N ARG A 217 -40.65 -16.62 -39.61
CA ARG A 217 -42.11 -16.51 -39.55
C ARG A 217 -42.70 -16.04 -40.88
N LEU A 218 -42.06 -15.09 -41.55
CA LEU A 218 -42.49 -14.59 -42.87
C LEU A 218 -42.28 -15.64 -43.98
N ALA A 219 -41.15 -16.34 -43.96
CA ALA A 219 -40.76 -17.27 -45.03
C ALA A 219 -41.40 -18.66 -44.92
N ARG A 220 -41.97 -19.02 -43.77
CA ARG A 220 -42.51 -20.37 -43.48
C ARG A 220 -43.51 -20.90 -44.52
N ALA A 221 -44.30 -20.02 -45.13
CA ALA A 221 -45.29 -20.42 -46.14
C ALA A 221 -44.65 -20.78 -47.49
N THR A 222 -43.48 -20.22 -47.78
CA THR A 222 -42.79 -20.33 -49.08
C THR A 222 -41.61 -21.31 -49.03
N ASP A 223 -40.94 -21.42 -47.88
CA ASP A 223 -39.83 -22.33 -47.63
C ASP A 223 -40.05 -23.09 -46.30
N PRO A 224 -40.41 -24.39 -46.36
CA PRO A 224 -40.61 -25.23 -45.18
C PRO A 224 -39.37 -25.40 -44.31
N THR A 225 -38.17 -25.19 -44.86
CA THR A 225 -36.88 -25.35 -44.14
C THR A 225 -36.43 -24.09 -43.42
N ALA A 226 -37.07 -22.94 -43.68
CA ALA A 226 -36.73 -21.65 -43.06
C ALA A 226 -36.79 -21.65 -41.52
N PRO A 227 -37.77 -22.30 -40.85
CA PRO A 227 -37.81 -22.40 -39.38
C PRO A 227 -36.58 -23.10 -38.81
N ASP A 228 -36.17 -24.23 -39.39
CA ASP A 228 -35.02 -25.01 -38.91
C ASP A 228 -33.71 -24.24 -39.08
N ARG A 229 -33.54 -23.54 -40.21
CA ARG A 229 -32.38 -22.68 -40.44
C ARG A 229 -32.31 -21.54 -39.43
N ALA A 230 -33.43 -20.89 -39.14
CA ALA A 230 -33.47 -19.80 -38.16
C ALA A 230 -33.24 -20.27 -36.72
N LEU A 231 -33.78 -21.42 -36.32
CA LEU A 231 -33.48 -22.01 -35.00
C LEU A 231 -31.99 -22.34 -34.87
N SER A 232 -31.37 -22.85 -35.93
CA SER A 232 -29.92 -23.11 -35.95
C SER A 232 -29.10 -21.82 -35.86
N ALA A 233 -29.51 -20.76 -36.58
CA ALA A 233 -28.88 -19.44 -36.52
C ALA A 233 -29.04 -18.78 -35.14
N ILE A 234 -30.23 -18.81 -34.54
CA ILE A 234 -30.46 -18.32 -33.18
C ILE A 234 -29.57 -19.08 -32.18
N GLY A 235 -29.50 -20.41 -32.30
CA GLY A 235 -28.66 -21.24 -31.45
C GLY A 235 -27.16 -21.00 -31.62
N SER A 236 -26.69 -20.68 -32.84
CA SER A 236 -25.28 -20.33 -33.07
C SER A 236 -24.95 -18.92 -32.58
N THR A 237 -25.79 -17.92 -32.85
CA THR A 237 -25.65 -16.56 -32.34
C THR A 237 -25.67 -16.53 -30.81
N GLY A 238 -26.53 -17.32 -30.16
CA GLY A 238 -26.61 -17.37 -28.70
C GLY A 238 -25.36 -17.99 -28.08
N ARG A 239 -24.86 -19.08 -28.67
CA ARG A 239 -23.59 -19.69 -28.23
C ARG A 239 -22.40 -18.75 -28.45
N ALA A 240 -22.36 -18.03 -29.57
CA ALA A 240 -21.32 -17.03 -29.86
C ALA A 240 -21.34 -15.87 -28.86
N ALA A 241 -22.50 -15.27 -28.60
CA ALA A 241 -22.64 -14.17 -27.64
C ALA A 241 -22.25 -14.60 -26.21
N LEU A 242 -22.64 -15.81 -25.78
CA LEU A 242 -22.24 -16.36 -24.48
C LEU A 242 -20.73 -16.63 -24.37
N LEU A 243 -20.08 -17.03 -25.47
CA LEU A 243 -18.63 -17.21 -25.53
C LEU A 243 -17.89 -15.87 -25.41
N GLU A 244 -18.32 -14.84 -26.13
CA GLU A 244 -17.75 -13.48 -26.02
C GLU A 244 -17.91 -12.92 -24.59
N LEU A 245 -19.08 -13.09 -23.99
CA LEU A 245 -19.34 -12.63 -22.62
C LEU A 245 -18.46 -13.35 -21.60
N ARG A 246 -18.27 -14.67 -21.74
CA ARG A 246 -17.34 -15.44 -20.91
C ARG A 246 -15.90 -14.98 -21.09
N GLN A 247 -15.47 -14.71 -22.33
CA GLN A 247 -14.13 -14.19 -22.60
C GLN A 247 -13.89 -12.82 -21.96
N LEU A 248 -14.85 -11.89 -22.06
CA LEU A 248 -14.78 -10.58 -21.40
C LEU A 248 -14.70 -10.71 -19.87
N LEU A 249 -15.50 -11.61 -19.28
CA LEU A 249 -15.49 -11.86 -17.82
C LEU A 249 -14.22 -12.58 -17.33
N ASP A 250 -13.64 -13.47 -18.14
CA ASP A 250 -12.39 -14.16 -17.79
C ASP A 250 -11.20 -13.21 -17.80
N VAL A 251 -11.16 -12.21 -18.70
CA VAL A 251 -10.15 -11.15 -18.69
C VAL A 251 -10.24 -10.32 -17.41
N LEU A 252 -11.45 -9.96 -16.98
CA LEU A 252 -11.66 -9.20 -15.74
C LEU A 252 -11.28 -10.00 -14.48
N ARG A 253 -11.49 -11.32 -14.48
CA ARG A 253 -11.05 -12.21 -13.38
C ARG A 253 -9.55 -12.45 -13.34
N ALA A 254 -8.85 -12.29 -14.46
CA ALA A 254 -7.41 -12.45 -14.52
C ALA A 254 -6.67 -11.22 -13.96
N ASP A 255 -7.25 -10.02 -14.08
CA ASP A 255 -6.69 -8.78 -13.54
C ASP A 255 -6.97 -8.57 -12.03
N ASP A 256 -7.96 -9.29 -11.46
CA ASP A 256 -8.31 -9.26 -10.03
C ASP A 256 -7.38 -10.11 -9.12
N GLY A 257 -6.12 -10.40 -9.50
CA GLY A 257 -5.16 -11.07 -8.61
C GLY A 257 -3.67 -10.86 -8.94
N PRO A 258 -2.83 -10.49 -7.94
CA PRO A 258 -2.71 -11.27 -6.72
C PRO A 258 -2.77 -10.44 -5.41
N ALA A 259 -3.79 -10.69 -4.57
CA ALA A 259 -3.71 -10.58 -3.11
C ALA A 259 -5.01 -11.06 -2.43
N GLY A 260 -4.96 -12.18 -1.70
CA GLY A 260 -5.83 -12.42 -0.54
C GLY A 260 -6.87 -13.55 -0.66
N ALA A 261 -6.57 -14.66 0.03
CA ALA A 261 -7.41 -15.77 0.51
C ALA A 261 -7.51 -17.05 -0.36
N PRO A 262 -7.16 -18.24 0.20
CA PRO A 262 -7.46 -19.55 -0.38
C PRO A 262 -8.93 -19.92 -0.13
N ASP A 263 -9.45 -20.83 -0.95
CA ASP A 263 -10.81 -21.40 -0.93
C ASP A 263 -11.93 -20.57 -1.59
N ALA A 264 -12.10 -20.75 -2.90
CA ALA A 264 -13.41 -21.08 -3.51
C ALA A 264 -13.21 -21.63 -4.94
N PRO A 265 -14.03 -22.61 -5.37
CA PRO A 265 -13.74 -23.47 -6.52
C PRO A 265 -13.98 -22.76 -7.85
N ARG A 266 -13.00 -22.88 -8.75
CA ARG A 266 -13.06 -22.37 -10.12
C ARG A 266 -13.96 -23.28 -10.97
N THR A 267 -15.19 -22.85 -11.19
CA THR A 267 -16.11 -23.38 -12.21
C THR A 267 -15.53 -23.13 -13.61
N GLY A 268 -14.94 -24.18 -14.19
CA GLY A 268 -14.83 -24.36 -15.63
C GLY A 268 -15.88 -25.38 -16.06
N GLU A 269 -17.11 -24.93 -16.28
CA GLU A 269 -18.18 -25.76 -16.85
C GLU A 269 -18.57 -25.22 -18.22
N LEU A 270 -18.06 -25.89 -19.24
CA LEU A 270 -18.73 -26.15 -20.50
C LEU A 270 -18.19 -27.47 -21.07
N HIS A 271 -18.81 -28.59 -20.72
CA HIS A 271 -19.61 -29.30 -21.71
C HIS A 271 -20.57 -30.26 -21.00
N ASP A 272 -21.86 -29.95 -21.13
CA ASP A 272 -22.96 -30.86 -20.85
C ASP A 272 -22.80 -32.13 -21.68
N THR A 273 -22.78 -33.27 -21.00
CA THR A 273 -23.43 -34.47 -21.52
C THR A 273 -24.02 -35.20 -20.32
N HIS A 274 -25.33 -35.03 -20.14
CA HIS A 274 -26.28 -35.85 -19.39
C HIS A 274 -25.73 -36.92 -18.44
N GLY A 275 -26.01 -36.78 -17.13
CA GLY A 275 -25.98 -37.88 -16.18
C GLY A 275 -25.59 -37.49 -14.75
N GLU A 276 -26.60 -37.11 -13.95
CA GLU A 276 -26.75 -37.36 -12.50
C GLU A 276 -25.51 -37.35 -11.57
N PHE A 277 -25.47 -36.30 -10.75
CA PHE A 277 -24.82 -36.14 -9.43
C PHE A 277 -24.19 -37.40 -8.79
N THR A 278 -22.85 -37.44 -8.75
CA THR A 278 -22.07 -37.64 -7.50
C THR A 278 -20.71 -36.95 -7.64
N ALA A 279 -20.37 -36.09 -6.68
CA ALA A 279 -19.13 -35.30 -6.66
C ALA A 279 -17.89 -36.17 -6.39
N ARG A 280 -17.45 -36.93 -7.40
CA ARG A 280 -16.16 -37.61 -7.43
C ARG A 280 -15.31 -36.89 -8.49
N GLY A 281 -14.11 -36.42 -8.10
CA GLY A 281 -13.15 -35.85 -9.06
C GLY A 281 -12.79 -36.88 -10.15
N PRO A 282 -12.38 -36.43 -11.35
CA PRO A 282 -12.12 -37.34 -12.46
C PRO A 282 -10.95 -38.28 -12.12
N THR A 283 -11.12 -39.55 -12.49
CA THR A 283 -10.23 -40.66 -12.19
C THR A 283 -9.48 -41.11 -13.44
N LEU A 284 -8.52 -42.02 -13.28
CA LEU A 284 -7.80 -42.60 -14.42
C LEU A 284 -8.71 -43.43 -15.34
N ASP A 285 -9.87 -43.89 -14.86
CA ASP A 285 -10.83 -44.65 -15.67
C ASP A 285 -11.58 -43.74 -16.65
N ASP A 286 -11.71 -42.44 -16.32
CA ASP A 286 -12.37 -41.43 -17.16
C ASP A 286 -11.51 -41.01 -18.37
N LEU A 287 -10.25 -41.45 -18.44
CA LEU A 287 -9.34 -41.20 -19.56
C LEU A 287 -9.74 -41.94 -20.83
N ARG A 288 -10.28 -43.16 -20.70
CA ARG A 288 -10.69 -43.96 -21.86
C ARG A 288 -11.82 -43.28 -22.64
N PRO A 289 -12.91 -42.81 -21.99
CA PRO A 289 -13.92 -41.97 -22.66
C PRO A 289 -13.38 -40.69 -23.30
N LEU A 290 -12.30 -40.08 -22.77
CA LEU A 290 -11.68 -38.92 -23.42
C LEU A 290 -10.99 -39.30 -24.74
N VAL A 291 -10.25 -40.40 -24.78
CA VAL A 291 -9.53 -40.85 -25.97
C VAL A 291 -10.50 -41.41 -27.03
N ASP A 292 -11.54 -42.13 -26.60
CA ASP A 292 -12.54 -42.71 -27.52
C ASP A 292 -13.39 -41.64 -28.24
N ARG A 293 -13.43 -40.41 -27.70
CA ARG A 293 -14.06 -39.25 -28.37
C ARG A 293 -13.23 -38.65 -29.50
N LEU A 294 -11.97 -39.06 -29.65
CA LEU A 294 -11.13 -38.70 -30.79
C LEU A 294 -11.38 -39.66 -31.98
N HIS A 295 -10.61 -39.49 -33.05
CA HIS A 295 -10.65 -40.33 -34.25
C HIS A 295 -10.45 -41.82 -33.91
N ALA A 296 -10.99 -42.72 -34.74
CA ALA A 296 -11.00 -44.17 -34.54
C ALA A 296 -9.60 -44.82 -34.36
N ASP A 297 -8.54 -44.16 -34.84
CA ASP A 297 -7.15 -44.62 -34.72
C ASP A 297 -6.45 -44.13 -33.43
N SER A 298 -7.20 -43.55 -32.50
CA SER A 298 -6.65 -43.08 -31.23
C SER A 298 -6.62 -44.21 -30.20
N CYS A 299 -5.51 -44.34 -29.45
CA CYS A 299 -5.39 -45.40 -28.45
C CYS A 299 -4.82 -44.92 -27.11
N LEU A 300 -5.30 -45.56 -26.03
CA LEU A 300 -4.86 -45.37 -24.66
C LEU A 300 -4.14 -46.64 -24.16
N GLU A 301 -2.86 -46.49 -23.82
CA GLU A 301 -2.06 -47.51 -23.14
C GLU A 301 -1.81 -47.05 -21.69
N LEU A 302 -2.38 -47.76 -20.72
CA LEU A 302 -2.14 -47.53 -19.29
C LEU A 302 -1.35 -48.72 -18.72
N THR A 303 -0.16 -48.46 -18.19
CA THR A 303 0.75 -49.46 -17.62
C THR A 303 1.17 -49.10 -16.19
N GLY A 304 1.68 -50.08 -15.44
CA GLY A 304 2.07 -49.92 -14.04
C GLY A 304 0.96 -50.24 -13.04
N GLU A 305 1.28 -50.21 -11.74
CA GLU A 305 0.34 -50.58 -10.68
C GLU A 305 -0.54 -49.40 -10.28
N ARG A 306 -1.81 -49.61 -9.90
CA ARG A 306 -2.69 -48.50 -9.47
C ARG A 306 -2.57 -48.20 -7.98
N ASP A 307 -2.21 -49.20 -7.18
CA ASP A 307 -2.12 -49.09 -5.73
C ASP A 307 -1.05 -48.08 -5.32
N GLY A 308 -1.40 -47.13 -4.46
CA GLY A 308 -0.50 -46.06 -4.02
C GLY A 308 -0.49 -44.80 -4.90
N VAL A 309 -1.26 -44.74 -6.01
CA VAL A 309 -1.55 -43.48 -6.72
C VAL A 309 -2.62 -42.71 -5.95
N SER A 310 -2.31 -41.52 -5.46
CA SER A 310 -3.30 -40.69 -4.77
C SER A 310 -4.35 -40.16 -5.74
N ALA A 311 -5.57 -39.91 -5.24
CA ALA A 311 -6.66 -39.33 -6.03
C ALA A 311 -6.25 -37.99 -6.68
N ALA A 312 -5.41 -37.21 -6.00
CA ALA A 312 -4.94 -35.93 -6.51
C ALA A 312 -3.96 -36.09 -7.70
N VAL A 313 -3.07 -37.08 -7.66
CA VAL A 313 -2.18 -37.41 -8.80
C VAL A 313 -2.99 -37.99 -9.96
N ALA A 314 -4.00 -38.82 -9.69
CA ALA A 314 -4.92 -39.33 -10.70
C ALA A 314 -5.69 -38.19 -11.40
N GLU A 315 -6.18 -37.22 -10.63
CA GLU A 315 -6.87 -36.04 -11.16
C GLU A 315 -5.94 -35.17 -12.02
N GLN A 316 -4.72 -34.87 -11.54
CA GLN A 316 -3.76 -34.10 -12.35
C GLN A 316 -3.35 -34.84 -13.63
N THR A 317 -3.18 -36.16 -13.55
CA THR A 317 -2.94 -37.00 -14.73
C THR A 317 -4.07 -36.83 -15.74
N TYR A 318 -5.32 -36.92 -15.30
CA TYR A 318 -6.50 -36.70 -16.13
C TYR A 318 -6.49 -35.31 -16.78
N ARG A 319 -6.25 -34.26 -16.00
CA ARG A 319 -6.26 -32.86 -16.49
C ARG A 319 -5.14 -32.57 -17.49
N ILE A 320 -3.95 -33.14 -17.29
CA ILE A 320 -2.85 -33.00 -18.25
C ILE A 320 -3.20 -33.67 -19.58
N VAL A 321 -3.75 -34.89 -19.53
CA VAL A 321 -4.18 -35.60 -20.75
C VAL A 321 -5.33 -34.86 -21.44
N GLN A 322 -6.31 -34.36 -20.69
CA GLN A 322 -7.44 -33.59 -21.23
C GLN A 322 -6.98 -32.33 -21.98
N GLU A 323 -6.09 -31.54 -21.40
CA GLU A 323 -5.55 -30.34 -22.03
C GLU A 323 -4.72 -30.69 -23.27
N ALA A 324 -3.92 -31.77 -23.20
CA ALA A 324 -3.15 -32.27 -24.34
C ALA A 324 -4.05 -32.71 -25.51
N LEU A 325 -5.12 -33.47 -25.23
CA LEU A 325 -6.11 -33.88 -26.24
C LEU A 325 -6.88 -32.69 -26.81
N THR A 326 -7.18 -31.68 -25.99
CA THR A 326 -7.81 -30.43 -26.46
C THR A 326 -6.89 -29.68 -27.42
N ASN A 327 -5.58 -29.66 -27.15
CA ASN A 327 -4.60 -29.08 -28.07
C ASN A 327 -4.53 -29.87 -29.38
N VAL A 328 -4.64 -31.20 -29.34
CA VAL A 328 -4.73 -32.03 -30.56
C VAL A 328 -5.96 -31.64 -31.39
N VAL A 329 -7.15 -31.56 -30.78
CA VAL A 329 -8.39 -31.18 -31.49
C VAL A 329 -8.29 -29.76 -32.10
N LYS A 330 -7.59 -28.85 -31.43
CA LYS A 330 -7.43 -27.46 -31.90
C LYS A 330 -6.38 -27.30 -33.00
N HIS A 331 -5.34 -28.12 -33.01
CA HIS A 331 -4.12 -27.85 -33.78
C HIS A 331 -3.70 -28.97 -34.73
N ALA A 332 -4.15 -30.20 -34.53
CA ALA A 332 -3.88 -31.31 -35.41
C ALA A 332 -4.96 -31.43 -36.49
N SER A 333 -4.63 -32.10 -37.59
CA SER A 333 -5.60 -32.43 -38.62
C SER A 333 -6.67 -33.38 -38.07
N PRO A 334 -7.93 -33.32 -38.54
CA PRO A 334 -9.02 -34.15 -38.00
C PRO A 334 -8.79 -35.67 -38.10
N ASP A 335 -7.91 -36.10 -39.01
CA ASP A 335 -7.50 -37.48 -39.25
C ASP A 335 -6.21 -37.88 -38.52
N ALA A 336 -5.66 -37.01 -37.66
CA ALA A 336 -4.41 -37.28 -36.95
C ALA A 336 -4.59 -38.37 -35.88
N ALA A 337 -4.03 -39.55 -36.13
CA ALA A 337 -3.94 -40.61 -35.14
C ALA A 337 -3.21 -40.13 -33.87
N THR A 338 -3.80 -40.40 -32.71
CA THR A 338 -3.33 -39.92 -31.41
C THR A 338 -3.08 -41.07 -30.45
N ARG A 339 -1.88 -41.14 -29.88
CA ARG A 339 -1.48 -42.18 -28.94
C ARG A 339 -1.22 -41.60 -27.56
N VAL A 340 -1.99 -42.03 -26.58
CA VAL A 340 -1.85 -41.66 -25.17
C VAL A 340 -1.23 -42.84 -24.41
N ARG A 341 -0.07 -42.61 -23.80
CA ARG A 341 0.61 -43.58 -22.94
C ARG A 341 0.76 -43.02 -21.54
N ILE A 342 0.36 -43.81 -20.55
CA ILE A 342 0.48 -43.45 -19.14
C ILE A 342 1.10 -44.62 -18.41
N ASP A 343 2.29 -44.41 -17.87
CA ASP A 343 3.00 -45.37 -17.05
C ASP A 343 2.98 -44.89 -15.59
N LEU A 344 2.26 -45.61 -14.74
CA LEU A 344 2.11 -45.29 -13.32
C LEU A 344 3.33 -45.69 -12.48
N GLY A 345 4.32 -46.36 -13.07
CA GLY A 345 5.51 -46.87 -12.39
C GLY A 345 5.23 -48.01 -11.42
N THR A 346 6.31 -48.58 -10.87
CA THR A 346 6.25 -49.60 -9.81
C THR A 346 6.29 -48.95 -8.42
N PRO A 347 5.69 -49.56 -7.39
CA PRO A 347 5.76 -49.07 -6.02
C PRO A 347 7.19 -48.86 -5.53
N GLY A 348 7.46 -47.70 -4.94
CA GLY A 348 8.77 -47.34 -4.41
C GLY A 348 8.90 -45.86 -4.08
N PRO A 349 9.95 -45.44 -3.36
CA PRO A 349 10.14 -44.07 -2.91
C PRO A 349 10.33 -43.07 -4.07
N GLU A 350 10.86 -43.52 -5.21
CA GLU A 350 11.09 -42.72 -6.42
C GLU A 350 10.02 -42.94 -7.50
N ARG A 351 8.83 -43.40 -7.08
CA ARG A 351 7.77 -43.68 -8.03
C ARG A 351 7.29 -42.39 -8.72
N ARG A 352 7.14 -42.48 -10.04
CA ARG A 352 6.69 -41.38 -10.91
C ARG A 352 5.66 -41.85 -11.93
N VAL A 353 4.67 -41.02 -12.20
CA VAL A 353 3.74 -41.16 -13.31
C VAL A 353 4.35 -40.48 -14.53
N ARG A 354 4.48 -41.22 -15.65
CA ARG A 354 4.93 -40.70 -16.95
C ARG A 354 3.77 -40.68 -17.92
N ILE A 355 3.45 -39.50 -18.45
CA ILE A 355 2.36 -39.25 -19.40
C ILE A 355 2.99 -38.87 -20.73
N ARG A 356 2.51 -39.45 -21.82
CA ARG A 356 2.95 -39.11 -23.18
C ARG A 356 1.77 -39.13 -24.13
N VAL A 357 1.51 -37.99 -24.79
CA VAL A 357 0.49 -37.81 -25.81
C VAL A 357 1.19 -37.46 -27.11
N ASP A 358 1.14 -38.36 -28.08
CA ASP A 358 1.76 -38.21 -29.40
C ASP A 358 0.64 -38.16 -30.45
N ASN A 359 0.55 -37.10 -31.26
CA ASN A 359 -0.31 -37.08 -32.45
C ASN A 359 0.54 -37.07 -33.73
N ALA A 360 0.07 -37.75 -34.77
CA ALA A 360 0.67 -37.73 -36.09
C ALA A 360 0.40 -36.39 -36.82
N ALA A 361 1.11 -36.15 -37.93
CA ALA A 361 0.89 -34.96 -38.77
C ALA A 361 -0.48 -34.94 -39.48
N GLY A 362 -1.14 -36.09 -39.61
CA GLY A 362 -2.35 -36.24 -40.43
C GLY A 362 -2.07 -36.04 -41.93
N THR A 363 -3.08 -36.25 -42.77
CA THR A 363 -3.03 -35.98 -44.21
C THR A 363 -3.86 -34.75 -44.62
N GLY A 364 -4.76 -34.30 -43.75
CA GLY A 364 -5.54 -33.08 -43.94
C GLY A 364 -4.79 -31.80 -43.58
N THR A 365 -5.30 -30.65 -44.04
CA THR A 365 -4.82 -29.32 -43.61
C THR A 365 -5.26 -29.06 -42.17
N ALA A 366 -4.33 -28.67 -41.30
CA ALA A 366 -4.65 -28.28 -39.92
C ALA A 366 -5.66 -27.11 -39.89
N PRO A 367 -6.50 -27.01 -38.84
CA PRO A 367 -7.45 -25.91 -38.69
C PRO A 367 -6.73 -24.55 -38.73
N PRO A 368 -7.34 -23.49 -39.31
CA PRO A 368 -6.74 -22.16 -39.32
C PRO A 368 -6.41 -21.71 -37.88
N ALA A 369 -5.17 -21.26 -37.67
CA ALA A 369 -4.68 -20.90 -36.35
C ALA A 369 -5.52 -19.75 -35.75
N LEU A 370 -6.23 -20.05 -34.66
CA LEU A 370 -6.91 -19.02 -33.86
C LEU A 370 -5.86 -18.07 -33.23
N PRO A 371 -6.15 -16.78 -33.07
CA PRO A 371 -5.19 -15.80 -32.57
C PRO A 371 -4.70 -16.12 -31.15
N ALA A 372 -3.38 -16.16 -30.98
CA ALA A 372 -2.55 -16.03 -29.77
C ALA A 372 -3.03 -16.59 -28.40
N SER A 373 -3.93 -17.57 -28.35
CA SER A 373 -4.14 -18.38 -27.12
C SER A 373 -3.06 -19.46 -26.92
N ALA A 374 -2.09 -19.53 -27.83
CA ALA A 374 -1.11 -20.61 -28.03
C ALA A 374 -0.13 -20.91 -26.86
N GLY A 375 -0.21 -20.19 -25.74
CA GLY A 375 0.68 -20.39 -24.60
C GLY A 375 0.02 -20.83 -23.29
N ARG A 376 -1.28 -20.58 -23.10
CA ARG A 376 -1.93 -20.74 -21.78
C ARG A 376 -2.11 -22.20 -21.37
N GLY A 377 -2.43 -23.09 -22.31
CA GLY A 377 -2.61 -24.52 -22.03
C GLY A 377 -1.32 -25.22 -21.58
N LEU A 378 -0.20 -24.93 -22.23
CA LEU A 378 1.13 -25.46 -21.87
C LEU A 378 1.62 -24.91 -20.53
N VAL A 379 1.38 -23.61 -20.24
CA VAL A 379 1.72 -23.00 -18.94
C VAL A 379 0.93 -23.68 -17.82
N GLY A 380 -0.38 -23.85 -17.99
CA GLY A 380 -1.21 -24.54 -16.99
C GLY A 380 -0.78 -26.00 -16.75
N MET A 381 -0.39 -26.73 -17.80
CA MET A 381 0.15 -28.09 -17.63
C MET A 381 1.47 -28.11 -16.86
N ARG A 382 2.37 -27.16 -17.10
CA ARG A 382 3.65 -27.04 -16.37
C ARG A 382 3.44 -26.72 -14.90
N GLU A 383 2.55 -25.77 -14.59
CA GLU A 383 2.21 -25.42 -13.21
C GLU A 383 1.64 -26.62 -12.45
N ARG A 384 0.72 -27.39 -13.07
CA ARG A 384 0.15 -28.60 -12.49
C ARG A 384 1.20 -29.68 -12.23
N ALA A 385 2.15 -29.89 -13.14
CA ALA A 385 3.22 -30.85 -12.93
C ALA A 385 4.20 -30.41 -11.83
N ALA A 386 4.51 -29.11 -11.77
CA ALA A 386 5.42 -28.54 -10.77
C ALA A 386 4.92 -28.74 -9.33
N LEU A 387 3.60 -28.75 -9.09
CA LEU A 387 3.01 -29.07 -7.79
C LEU A 387 3.42 -30.45 -7.25
N TYR A 388 3.82 -31.36 -8.13
CA TYR A 388 4.27 -32.72 -7.80
C TYR A 388 5.74 -32.92 -8.16
N GLY A 389 6.56 -31.86 -8.14
CA GLY A 389 7.99 -31.90 -8.48
C GLY A 389 8.28 -32.34 -9.93
N GLY A 390 7.25 -32.29 -10.77
CA GLY A 390 7.23 -32.84 -12.11
C GLY A 390 7.65 -31.85 -13.19
N THR A 391 7.71 -32.33 -14.44
CA THR A 391 8.05 -31.53 -15.62
C THR A 391 7.08 -31.78 -16.76
N VAL A 392 6.91 -30.80 -17.64
CA VAL A 392 6.16 -30.95 -18.91
C VAL A 392 6.99 -30.40 -20.07
N GLU A 393 7.22 -31.25 -21.06
CA GLU A 393 7.88 -30.95 -22.31
C GLU A 393 6.89 -31.10 -23.46
N ALA A 394 6.90 -30.14 -24.39
CA ALA A 394 6.00 -30.15 -25.53
C ALA A 394 6.74 -29.66 -26.78
N GLY A 395 6.61 -30.36 -27.90
CA GLY A 395 7.33 -30.01 -29.12
C GLY A 395 6.99 -30.88 -30.35
N PRO A 396 7.38 -30.42 -31.55
CA PRO A 396 7.16 -31.16 -32.79
C PRO A 396 8.01 -32.44 -32.86
N LEU A 397 7.51 -33.44 -33.57
CA LEU A 397 8.21 -34.70 -33.78
C LEU A 397 9.04 -34.69 -35.09
N PRO A 398 10.20 -35.38 -35.13
CA PRO A 398 11.05 -35.42 -36.33
C PRO A 398 10.38 -35.94 -37.61
N GLY A 399 9.31 -36.74 -37.47
CA GLY A 399 8.51 -37.29 -38.59
C GLY A 399 7.20 -36.54 -38.84
N GLY A 400 7.04 -35.33 -38.28
CA GLY A 400 5.77 -34.60 -38.26
C GLY A 400 4.88 -35.00 -37.08
N GLY A 401 3.95 -34.11 -36.72
CA GLY A 401 3.11 -34.27 -35.53
C GLY A 401 3.70 -33.59 -34.28
N TYR A 402 3.07 -33.81 -33.13
CA TYR A 402 3.40 -33.09 -31.90
C TYR A 402 3.35 -34.04 -30.70
N ARG A 403 4.23 -33.79 -29.72
CA ARG A 403 4.32 -34.55 -28.47
C ARG A 403 4.12 -33.64 -27.29
N VAL A 404 3.35 -34.11 -26.32
CA VAL A 404 3.35 -33.62 -24.94
C VAL A 404 3.81 -34.76 -24.03
N ALA A 405 4.88 -34.55 -23.27
CA ALA A 405 5.40 -35.48 -22.29
C ALA A 405 5.39 -34.82 -20.90
N ALA A 406 4.83 -35.50 -19.91
CA ALA A 406 4.80 -35.02 -18.53
C ALA A 406 5.25 -36.09 -17.54
N THR A 407 5.87 -35.66 -16.45
CA THR A 407 6.26 -36.52 -15.33
C THR A 407 5.69 -35.94 -14.03
N LEU A 408 5.09 -36.77 -13.17
CA LEU A 408 4.61 -36.41 -11.83
C LEU A 408 5.22 -37.35 -10.80
N TRP A 409 5.72 -36.84 -9.67
CA TRP A 409 6.25 -37.69 -8.60
C TRP A 409 5.17 -37.98 -7.56
N LEU A 410 5.07 -39.23 -7.10
CA LEU A 410 4.08 -39.62 -6.09
C LEU A 410 4.53 -39.31 -4.66
N THR A 411 5.84 -39.20 -4.46
CA THR A 411 6.45 -38.74 -3.21
C THR A 411 7.00 -37.34 -3.46
N THR A 412 6.49 -36.33 -2.79
CA THR A 412 7.13 -35.00 -2.74
C THR A 412 8.41 -35.12 -1.90
N GLY A 413 9.48 -35.66 -2.49
CA GLY A 413 10.82 -35.51 -1.94
C GLY A 413 11.23 -34.03 -1.96
N PRO A 414 12.02 -33.55 -0.98
CA PRO A 414 12.44 -32.15 -0.92
C PRO A 414 13.11 -31.75 -2.24
N LEU A 415 12.62 -30.68 -2.85
CA LEU A 415 13.13 -30.08 -4.09
C LEU A 415 14.67 -30.02 -4.04
N ALA A 416 15.33 -30.83 -4.87
CA ALA A 416 16.75 -30.69 -5.13
C ALA A 416 16.97 -29.34 -5.82
N ALA A 417 17.60 -28.41 -5.10
CA ALA A 417 17.98 -27.11 -5.62
C ALA A 417 18.87 -27.24 -6.87
N ALA A 418 18.53 -26.50 -7.92
CA ALA A 418 19.29 -26.43 -9.15
C ALA A 418 20.73 -25.93 -8.90
N PRO A 419 21.74 -26.43 -9.65
CA PRO A 419 23.12 -25.97 -9.50
C PRO A 419 23.27 -24.55 -10.06
N ARG A 420 24.05 -23.72 -9.35
CA ARG A 420 24.44 -22.37 -9.75
C ARG A 420 25.48 -22.38 -10.86
#